data_AF-A0A3C0GDU1-F1
#
_entry.id   AF-A0A3C0GDU1-F1
#
_cell.length_a   1.000
_cell.length_b   1.000
_cell.length_c   1.000
_cell.angle_alpha   90.00
_cell.angle_beta   90.00
_cell.angle_gamma   90.00
#
_symmetry.space_group_name_H-M   'P 1'
#
loop_
_entity.id
_entity.type
_entity.pdbx_description
1 polymer ?
#
loop_
_entity_poly.entity_id
_entity_poly.type
_entity_poly.pdbx_seq_one_letter_code
_entity_poly.pdbx_strand_id
1 'polypeptide(L)'
;MAYAVGKYSRAQCDRCGFVYKYLDLKMQWNGLKVCYECYETKHPQLEPQNVRPDPEALYQPRPTELPPTTGYGIVRSENTKDSNGVTGLSMNVTHNDTIGSSFFMDQLTGSVGTVTVTTG
;
A
#
# COMPACT_ATOMS: atom_id res chain seq x y z
N MET A 1 -8.47 42.25 -5.02
CA MET A 1 -9.84 42.77 -5.24
C MET A 1 -10.57 42.78 -3.91
N ALA A 2 -11.17 43.90 -3.51
CA ALA A 2 -12.01 43.97 -2.31
C ALA A 2 -13.48 43.73 -2.71
N TYR A 3 -14.17 42.84 -2.00
CA TYR A 3 -15.61 42.62 -2.19
C TYR A 3 -16.41 43.66 -1.40
N ALA A 4 -17.66 43.91 -1.82
CA ALA A 4 -18.56 44.80 -1.08
C ALA A 4 -18.86 44.21 0.30
N VAL A 5 -18.84 45.06 1.34
CA VAL A 5 -19.03 44.65 2.76
C VAL A 5 -20.44 44.13 3.04
N GLY A 6 -21.44 44.47 2.21
CA GLY A 6 -22.80 43.97 2.37
C GLY A 6 -23.54 44.51 3.59
N LYS A 7 -23.17 45.70 4.12
CA LYS A 7 -23.76 46.32 5.33
C LYS A 7 -25.30 46.35 5.36
N TYR A 8 -25.94 46.54 4.21
CA TYR A 8 -27.41 46.58 4.07
C TYR A 8 -27.98 45.37 3.32
N SER A 9 -27.14 44.39 3.00
CA SER A 9 -27.58 43.20 2.29
C SER A 9 -28.36 42.26 3.22
N ARG A 10 -29.40 41.65 2.67
CA ARG A 10 -30.22 40.65 3.35
C ARG A 10 -29.93 39.30 2.72
N ALA A 11 -30.00 38.25 3.52
CA ALA A 11 -29.82 36.89 3.07
C ALA A 11 -30.80 35.97 3.77
N GLN A 12 -31.16 34.90 3.07
CA GLN A 12 -32.09 33.89 3.56
C GLN A 12 -31.31 32.83 4.34
N CYS A 13 -31.89 32.35 5.44
CA CYS A 13 -31.36 31.20 6.17
C CYS A 13 -31.71 29.91 5.40
N ASP A 14 -30.72 29.06 5.15
CA ASP A 14 -30.90 27.83 4.36
C ASP A 14 -31.76 26.78 5.07
N ARG A 15 -31.98 26.91 6.39
CA ARG A 15 -32.74 25.92 7.19
C ARG A 15 -34.19 26.32 7.43
N CYS A 16 -34.45 27.57 7.80
CA CYS A 16 -35.78 28.06 8.14
C CYS A 16 -36.41 28.92 7.05
N GLY A 17 -35.65 29.35 6.02
CA GLY A 17 -36.16 30.15 4.91
C GLY A 17 -36.48 31.62 5.25
N PHE A 18 -36.29 32.06 6.50
CA PHE A 18 -36.49 33.46 6.88
C PHE A 18 -35.32 34.36 6.44
N VAL A 19 -35.62 35.64 6.26
CA VAL A 19 -34.66 36.66 5.79
C VAL A 19 -34.06 37.43 6.95
N TYR A 20 -32.74 37.37 7.08
CA TYR A 20 -31.95 38.07 8.09
C TYR A 20 -30.95 39.04 7.43
N LYS A 21 -30.21 39.83 8.22
CA LYS A 21 -29.08 40.60 7.69
C LYS A 21 -27.96 39.65 7.31
N TYR A 22 -27.30 39.90 6.19
CA TYR A 22 -26.25 39.03 5.66
C TYR A 22 -25.10 38.78 6.65
N LEU A 23 -24.77 39.79 7.47
CA LEU A 23 -23.72 39.76 8.48
C LEU A 23 -24.11 38.99 9.75
N ASP A 24 -25.41 38.76 9.98
CA ASP A 24 -25.90 38.03 11.16
C ASP A 24 -25.90 36.51 10.93
N LEU A 25 -25.89 36.06 9.67
CA LEU A 25 -25.87 34.65 9.33
C LEU A 25 -24.48 34.04 9.51
N LYS A 26 -24.42 32.87 10.14
CA LYS A 26 -23.19 32.08 10.37
C LYS A 26 -23.14 30.88 9.44
N MET A 27 -21.94 30.49 9.04
CA MET A 27 -21.72 29.29 8.24
C MET A 27 -21.55 28.09 9.17
N GLN A 28 -22.33 27.04 8.94
CA GLN A 28 -22.24 25.77 9.67
C GLN A 28 -21.13 24.87 9.12
N TRP A 29 -20.85 23.79 9.86
CA TRP A 29 -19.86 22.77 9.49
C TRP A 29 -20.18 22.02 8.19
N ASN A 30 -21.44 22.03 7.75
CA ASN A 30 -21.90 21.47 6.47
C ASN A 30 -21.84 22.48 5.30
N GLY A 31 -21.39 23.71 5.54
CA GLY A 31 -21.31 24.77 4.54
C GLY A 31 -22.59 25.60 4.33
N LEU A 32 -23.68 25.32 5.05
CA LEU A 32 -24.92 26.10 4.98
C LEU A 32 -24.82 27.40 5.78
N LYS A 33 -25.47 28.48 5.31
CA LYS A 33 -25.55 29.77 6.01
C LYS A 33 -26.88 29.87 6.76
N VAL A 34 -26.80 30.00 8.08
CA VAL A 34 -27.97 29.90 8.96
C VAL A 34 -28.05 31.04 9.98
N CYS A 35 -29.26 31.25 10.51
CA CYS A 35 -29.47 32.13 11.66
C CYS A 35 -28.98 31.50 12.96
N TYR A 36 -28.85 32.32 14.00
CA TYR A 36 -28.36 31.90 15.32
C TYR A 36 -29.18 30.77 15.94
N GLU A 37 -30.51 30.80 15.80
CA GLU A 37 -31.41 29.80 16.37
C GLU A 37 -31.28 28.43 15.70
N CYS A 38 -30.97 28.41 14.41
CA CYS A 38 -30.80 27.19 13.62
C CYS A 38 -29.34 26.69 13.61
N TYR A 39 -28.42 27.37 14.30
CA TYR A 39 -27.00 27.04 14.29
C TYR A 39 -26.72 25.77 15.12
N GLU A 40 -26.34 24.70 14.44
CA GLU A 40 -25.88 23.47 15.08
C GLU A 40 -24.36 23.44 15.17
N THR A 41 -23.86 23.13 16.37
CA THR A 41 -22.43 22.90 16.59
C THR A 41 -22.00 21.59 15.96
N LYS A 42 -20.77 21.55 15.44
CA LYS A 42 -20.20 20.31 14.89
C LYS A 42 -20.07 19.29 16.03
N HIS A 43 -20.60 18.09 15.80
CA HIS A 43 -20.48 17.01 16.78
C HIS A 43 -19.03 16.53 16.85
N PRO A 44 -18.44 16.28 18.04
CA PRO A 44 -17.02 15.92 18.18
C PRO A 44 -16.60 14.69 17.36
N GLN A 45 -17.51 13.73 17.17
CA GLN A 45 -17.31 12.52 16.39
C GLN A 45 -17.10 12.77 14.89
N LEU A 46 -17.56 13.90 14.33
CA LEU A 46 -17.39 14.24 12.91
C LEU A 46 -16.01 14.85 12.61
N GLU A 47 -15.27 15.22 13.64
CA GLU A 47 -13.89 15.66 13.55
C GLU A 47 -13.01 14.53 14.06
N PRO A 48 -12.45 13.68 13.18
CA PRO A 48 -11.54 12.65 13.65
C PRO A 48 -10.43 13.33 14.44
N GLN A 49 -10.27 12.91 15.70
CA GLN A 49 -9.19 13.39 16.54
C GLN A 49 -7.88 13.08 15.81
N ASN A 50 -7.00 14.07 15.72
CA ASN A 50 -5.66 13.84 15.20
C ASN A 50 -4.88 13.03 16.25
N VAL A 51 -5.01 11.71 16.20
CA VAL A 51 -4.24 10.79 17.03
C VAL A 51 -2.81 10.85 16.50
N ARG A 52 -1.91 11.44 17.29
CA ARG A 52 -0.49 11.32 17.01
C ARG A 52 -0.13 9.84 17.14
N PRO A 53 0.65 9.27 16.20
CA PRO A 53 1.15 7.92 16.37
C PRO A 53 1.93 7.87 17.70
N ASP A 54 1.71 6.80 18.46
CA ASP A 54 2.45 6.58 19.70
C ASP A 54 3.96 6.60 19.41
N PRO A 55 4.80 7.11 20.34
CA PRO A 55 6.25 7.12 20.19
C PRO A 55 6.89 5.72 20.28
N GLU A 56 6.11 4.67 20.00
CA GLU A 56 6.57 3.29 19.85
C GLU A 56 7.33 3.09 18.52
N ALA A 57 7.08 3.96 17.53
CA ALA A 57 7.85 3.95 16.29
C ALA A 57 9.25 4.54 16.52
N LEU A 58 10.28 3.70 16.39
CA LEU A 58 11.67 4.14 16.36
C LEU A 58 11.88 5.14 15.22
N TYR A 59 12.47 6.30 15.54
CA TYR A 59 12.94 7.23 14.51
C TYR A 59 14.13 6.57 13.77
N GLN A 60 13.97 6.35 12.46
CA GLN A 60 14.98 5.72 11.60
C GLN A 60 15.44 4.35 12.13
N PRO A 61 14.55 3.32 12.16
CA PRO A 61 14.99 1.99 12.54
C PRO A 61 16.09 1.57 11.57
N ARG A 62 17.27 1.23 12.07
CA ARG A 62 18.31 0.66 11.22
C ARG A 62 17.77 -0.67 10.70
N PRO A 63 17.58 -0.84 9.38
CA PRO A 63 17.37 -2.17 8.84
C PRO A 63 18.66 -2.94 9.13
N THR A 64 18.59 -3.98 9.97
CA THR A 64 19.75 -4.81 10.31
C THR A 64 20.33 -5.50 9.07
N GLU A 65 19.55 -5.60 7.99
CA GLU A 65 19.92 -6.26 6.75
C GLU A 65 19.29 -5.47 5.59
N LEU A 66 20.01 -5.28 4.48
CA LEU A 66 19.34 -4.98 3.21
C LEU A 66 18.40 -6.17 2.92
N PRO A 67 17.14 -5.95 2.48
CA PRO A 67 16.39 -7.06 1.91
C PRO A 67 17.27 -7.66 0.82
N PRO A 68 17.46 -8.99 0.77
CA PRO A 68 18.33 -9.64 -0.19
C PRO A 68 17.91 -9.17 -1.59
N THR A 69 18.70 -8.27 -2.17
CA THR A 69 18.48 -7.75 -3.51
C THR A 69 18.85 -8.91 -4.43
N THR A 70 17.80 -9.59 -4.92
CA THR A 70 17.84 -10.61 -5.99
C THR A 70 18.90 -11.71 -5.78
N GLY A 71 18.54 -12.75 -5.03
CA GLY A 71 19.42 -13.91 -4.88
C GLY A 71 18.76 -15.20 -4.40
N TYR A 72 17.60 -15.12 -3.75
CA TYR A 72 16.79 -16.32 -3.49
C TYR A 72 15.95 -16.61 -4.72
N GLY A 73 16.58 -17.23 -5.71
CA GLY A 73 15.86 -17.87 -6.81
C GLY A 73 14.82 -18.80 -6.21
N ILE A 74 13.54 -18.52 -6.48
CA ILE A 74 12.45 -19.38 -6.06
C ILE A 74 12.57 -20.64 -6.92
N VAL A 75 13.11 -21.72 -6.36
CA VAL A 75 13.09 -23.02 -7.03
C VAL A 75 11.67 -23.56 -6.90
N ARG A 76 10.89 -23.39 -7.98
CA ARG A 76 9.61 -24.08 -8.13
C ARG A 76 9.91 -25.45 -8.69
N SER A 77 9.88 -26.48 -7.85
CA SER A 77 9.88 -27.86 -8.33
C SER A 77 8.51 -28.13 -8.97
N GLU A 78 8.53 -28.41 -10.26
CA GLU A 78 7.37 -28.99 -10.94
C GLU A 78 7.23 -30.45 -10.50
N ASN A 79 6.04 -31.00 -10.65
CA ASN A 79 5.79 -32.40 -10.38
C ASN A 79 6.62 -33.29 -11.34
N THR A 80 7.28 -34.33 -10.83
CA THR A 80 8.10 -35.21 -11.66
C THR A 80 7.25 -35.91 -12.74
N LYS A 81 7.79 -35.96 -13.96
CA LYS A 81 7.16 -36.60 -15.12
C LYS A 81 7.90 -37.89 -15.45
N ASP A 82 7.17 -38.94 -15.78
CA ASP A 82 7.78 -40.14 -16.39
C ASP A 82 8.22 -39.86 -17.84
N SER A 83 8.88 -40.83 -18.49
CA SER A 83 9.32 -40.74 -19.89
C SER A 83 8.18 -40.51 -20.90
N ASN A 84 6.93 -40.70 -20.46
CA ASN A 84 5.72 -40.51 -21.26
C ASN A 84 4.98 -39.21 -20.91
N GLY A 85 5.55 -38.37 -20.03
CA GLY A 85 5.03 -37.05 -19.69
C GLY A 85 3.89 -37.02 -18.67
N VAL A 86 3.58 -38.14 -18.01
CA VAL A 86 2.48 -38.24 -17.05
C VAL A 86 2.94 -37.78 -15.66
N THR A 87 2.18 -36.86 -15.04
CA THR A 87 2.45 -36.34 -13.69
C THR A 87 1.67 -37.13 -12.63
N GLY A 88 2.34 -37.70 -11.62
CA GLY A 88 1.70 -38.37 -10.48
C GLY A 88 1.60 -37.47 -9.24
N LEU A 89 0.61 -37.64 -8.35
CA LEU A 89 0.54 -36.87 -7.10
C LEU A 89 1.84 -37.04 -6.29
N SER A 90 2.39 -35.93 -5.76
CA SER A 90 3.67 -35.78 -5.04
C SER A 90 3.78 -36.55 -3.70
N MET A 91 3.24 -37.76 -3.62
CA MET A 91 3.32 -38.67 -2.46
C MET A 91 3.89 -40.06 -2.81
N ASN A 92 4.36 -40.27 -4.04
CA ASN A 92 5.04 -41.52 -4.41
C ASN A 92 6.56 -41.39 -4.18
N VAL A 93 7.02 -41.94 -3.05
CA VAL A 93 8.39 -41.82 -2.51
C VAL A 93 9.48 -42.28 -3.49
N THR A 94 9.15 -43.15 -4.46
CA THR A 94 10.14 -43.64 -5.44
C THR A 94 10.45 -42.64 -6.55
N HIS A 95 9.65 -41.59 -6.73
CA HIS A 95 9.80 -40.61 -7.83
C HIS A 95 9.73 -39.14 -7.36
N ASN A 96 9.95 -38.87 -6.07
CA ASN A 96 9.72 -37.54 -5.49
C ASN A 96 11.02 -36.95 -4.93
N ASP A 97 11.91 -36.47 -5.81
CA ASP A 97 13.06 -35.64 -5.42
C ASP A 97 12.64 -34.16 -5.46
N THR A 98 11.73 -33.79 -4.56
CA THR A 98 10.98 -32.52 -4.63
C THR A 98 11.43 -31.50 -3.59
N ILE A 99 12.50 -31.78 -2.85
CA ILE A 99 13.10 -30.79 -1.97
C ILE A 99 14.50 -30.49 -2.46
N GLY A 100 14.66 -29.29 -2.99
CA GLY A 100 15.96 -28.63 -3.10
C GLY A 100 16.63 -28.65 -1.73
N SER A 101 17.49 -29.64 -1.52
CA SER A 101 18.62 -29.45 -0.63
C SER A 101 19.33 -28.19 -1.14
N SER A 102 19.50 -27.21 -0.26
CA SER A 102 20.22 -25.99 -0.58
C SER A 102 21.58 -26.39 -1.13
N PHE A 103 21.77 -26.22 -2.44
CA PHE A 103 22.99 -26.60 -3.12
C PHE A 103 24.03 -25.52 -2.80
N PHE A 104 24.93 -25.81 -1.87
CA PHE A 104 26.12 -25.00 -1.65
C PHE A 104 27.14 -25.35 -2.73
N MET A 105 27.18 -24.57 -3.82
CA MET A 105 28.29 -24.63 -4.78
C MET A 105 29.46 -23.81 -4.24
N ASP A 106 30.48 -24.48 -3.70
CA ASP A 106 31.77 -23.83 -3.37
C ASP A 106 32.76 -23.83 -4.56
N GLN A 107 32.52 -24.60 -5.64
CA GLN A 107 33.40 -24.58 -6.80
C GLN A 107 32.73 -25.10 -8.08
N LEU A 108 32.81 -24.32 -9.17
CA LEU A 108 32.50 -24.74 -10.53
C LEU A 108 33.79 -25.21 -11.22
N THR A 109 33.95 -26.50 -11.46
CA THR A 109 35.02 -27.02 -12.32
C THR A 109 34.48 -27.16 -13.74
N GLY A 110 34.76 -26.16 -14.58
CA GLY A 110 34.47 -26.22 -16.02
C GLY A 110 35.65 -26.81 -16.77
N SER A 111 35.43 -27.90 -17.51
CA SER A 111 36.37 -28.40 -18.52
C SER A 111 35.98 -27.84 -19.88
N VAL A 112 36.87 -27.06 -20.51
CA VAL A 112 36.72 -26.71 -21.93
C VAL A 112 37.30 -27.89 -22.72
N GLY A 113 36.47 -28.50 -23.56
CA GLY A 113 36.82 -29.70 -24.34
C GLY A 113 38.11 -29.57 -25.16
N THR A 114 38.64 -30.71 -25.60
CA THR A 114 39.91 -30.77 -26.33
C THR A 114 39.81 -30.14 -27.71
N VAL A 115 40.78 -29.28 -28.04
CA VAL A 115 40.95 -28.70 -29.38
C VAL A 115 41.88 -29.61 -30.19
N THR A 116 41.37 -30.19 -31.26
CA THR A 116 42.20 -30.92 -32.23
C THR A 116 42.74 -29.93 -33.26
N VAL A 117 44.05 -29.69 -33.25
CA VAL A 117 44.72 -28.89 -34.28
C VAL A 117 45.27 -29.84 -35.34
N THR A 118 44.61 -29.86 -36.50
CA THR A 118 45.17 -30.52 -37.69
C THR A 118 46.08 -29.51 -38.38
N THR A 119 47.38 -29.78 -38.37
CA THR A 119 48.30 -29.16 -39.34
C THR A 119 48.40 -30.10 -40.53
N GLY A 120 48.44 -29.51 -41.73
CA GLY A 120 48.15 -30.14 -43.03
C GLY A 120 48.86 -31.45 -43.34
#